data_AF-A0A5Q2F6U2-F1
#
_entry.id   AF-A0A5Q2F6U2-F1
#
_cell.length_a   1.000
_cell.length_b   1.000
_cell.length_c   1.000
_cell.angle_alpha   90.00
_cell.angle_beta   90.00
_cell.angle_gamma   90.00
#
_symmetry.space_group_name_H-M   'P 1'
#
loop_
_entity.id
_entity.type
_entity.pdbx_description
1 polymer ?
#
loop_
_entity_poly.entity_id
_entity_poly.type
_entity_poly.pdbx_seq_one_letter_code
_entity_poly.pdbx_strand_id
1 'polypeptide(L)'
;MNRELESTRSLTDALRSQTHEHANRLHTVLSLLELGRADQARELLTDGLHTVGTPLHAPAASDAEPAVSALLLAKAAQARERGVRMEHRVEIDAPTGISPGDLVTLLGNLLDNAIDAVAGPDVPDGDRWVDAEARVDGDWLVLQVADGGPGPSPADRERIFDLGWSTKPAGPAGRGMGLALVRQTARQLGGRVELVQDSGTVFTVEVPIRSTAALDVGRSASGSDDDA
;
A
#
# COMPACT_ATOMS: atom_id res chain seq x y z
N MET A 1 23.96 6.41 -29.90
CA MET A 1 24.40 6.80 -28.55
C MET A 1 24.06 8.27 -28.18
N ASN A 2 23.07 8.92 -28.81
CA ASN A 2 22.66 10.31 -28.46
C ASN A 2 21.18 10.39 -28.00
N ARG A 3 20.30 9.52 -28.53
CA ARG A 3 18.89 9.42 -28.12
C ARG A 3 18.65 8.91 -26.70
N GLU A 4 19.54 8.08 -26.14
CA GLU A 4 19.44 7.58 -24.75
C GLU A 4 19.72 8.67 -23.71
N LEU A 5 20.61 9.61 -24.01
CA LEU A 5 20.93 10.76 -23.14
C LEU A 5 19.83 11.85 -23.21
N GLU A 6 19.14 11.98 -24.34
CA GLU A 6 17.97 12.86 -24.47
C GLU A 6 16.74 12.29 -23.73
N SER A 7 16.57 10.96 -23.72
CA SER A 7 15.48 10.29 -23.01
C SER A 7 15.59 10.40 -21.49
N THR A 8 16.79 10.28 -20.91
CA THR A 8 17.00 10.45 -19.45
C THR A 8 16.84 11.90 -19.00
N ARG A 9 17.22 12.86 -19.84
CA ARG A 9 17.00 14.30 -19.58
C ARG A 9 15.52 14.67 -19.62
N SER A 10 14.77 14.15 -20.59
CA SER A 10 13.31 14.36 -20.68
C SER A 10 12.53 13.79 -19.49
N LEU A 11 12.98 12.67 -18.92
CA LEU A 11 12.39 12.10 -17.69
C LEU A 11 12.65 13.01 -16.46
N THR A 12 13.84 13.58 -16.38
CA THR A 12 14.23 14.50 -15.30
C THR A 12 13.39 15.79 -15.32
N ASP A 13 13.06 16.28 -16.51
CA ASP A 13 12.21 17.44 -16.67
C ASP A 13 10.72 17.12 -16.43
N ALA A 14 10.26 15.91 -16.80
CA ALA A 14 8.92 15.42 -16.44
C ALA A 14 8.74 15.30 -14.92
N LEU A 15 9.74 14.80 -14.20
CA LEU A 15 9.73 14.72 -12.73
C LEU A 15 9.69 16.11 -12.08
N ARG A 16 10.45 17.09 -12.60
CA ARG A 16 10.37 18.49 -12.14
C ARG A 16 8.98 19.08 -12.35
N SER A 17 8.38 18.84 -13.51
CA SER A 17 7.02 19.29 -13.82
C SER A 17 6.01 18.68 -12.84
N GLN A 18 6.17 17.39 -12.52
CA GLN A 18 5.31 16.68 -11.58
C GLN A 18 5.39 17.26 -10.15
N THR A 19 6.59 17.58 -9.66
CA THR A 19 6.78 18.22 -8.34
C THR A 19 6.14 19.60 -8.27
N HIS A 20 6.25 20.39 -9.34
CA HIS A 20 5.61 21.70 -9.43
C HIS A 20 4.08 21.60 -9.44
N GLU A 21 3.53 20.62 -10.16
CA GLU A 21 2.09 20.35 -10.20
C GLU A 21 1.55 19.91 -8.84
N HIS A 22 2.30 19.07 -8.11
CA HIS A 22 1.93 18.59 -6.78
C HIS A 22 1.87 19.73 -5.74
N ALA A 23 2.84 20.64 -5.76
CA ALA A 23 2.87 21.83 -4.90
C ALA A 23 1.68 22.77 -5.14
N ASN A 24 1.30 22.98 -6.41
CA ASN A 24 0.13 23.78 -6.77
C ASN A 24 -1.18 23.16 -6.29
N ARG A 25 -1.27 21.83 -6.29
CA ARG A 25 -2.44 21.09 -5.84
C ARG A 25 -2.65 21.21 -4.34
N LEU A 26 -1.61 21.02 -3.53
CA LEU A 26 -1.67 21.21 -2.08
C LEU A 26 -2.05 22.65 -1.69
N HIS A 27 -1.51 23.63 -2.40
CA HIS A 27 -1.87 25.03 -2.19
C HIS A 27 -3.37 25.27 -2.43
N THR A 28 -3.93 24.65 -3.47
CA THR A 28 -5.34 24.76 -3.82
C THR A 28 -6.24 24.06 -2.79
N VAL A 29 -5.83 22.89 -2.27
CA VAL A 29 -6.52 22.21 -1.15
C VAL A 29 -6.58 23.14 0.06
N LEU A 30 -5.48 23.78 0.44
CA LEU A 30 -5.42 24.67 1.59
C LEU A 30 -6.34 25.88 1.41
N SER A 31 -6.32 26.52 0.23
CA SER A 31 -7.23 27.63 -0.08
C SER A 31 -8.70 27.24 -0.01
N LEU A 32 -9.06 26.05 -0.48
CA LEU A 32 -10.44 25.55 -0.40
C LEU A 32 -10.89 25.32 1.06
N LEU A 33 -9.98 24.88 1.93
CA LEU A 33 -10.27 24.68 3.35
C LEU A 33 -10.46 26.00 4.11
N GLU A 34 -9.62 27.02 3.87
CA GLU A 34 -9.77 28.36 4.48
C GLU A 34 -11.09 29.05 4.07
N LEU A 35 -11.58 28.74 2.87
CA LEU A 35 -12.86 29.22 2.34
C LEU A 35 -14.07 28.41 2.83
N GLY A 36 -13.88 27.45 3.74
CA GLY A 36 -14.95 26.62 4.28
C GLY A 36 -15.53 25.60 3.29
N ARG A 37 -14.83 25.32 2.19
CA ARG A 37 -15.28 24.42 1.11
C ARG A 37 -14.69 23.02 1.25
N ALA A 38 -15.01 22.36 2.36
CA ALA A 38 -14.43 21.07 2.75
C ALA A 38 -14.70 19.93 1.75
N ASP A 39 -15.87 19.91 1.10
CA ASP A 39 -16.22 18.86 0.12
C ASP A 39 -15.36 18.94 -1.15
N GLN A 40 -15.05 20.16 -1.59
CA GLN A 40 -14.21 20.40 -2.77
C GLN A 40 -12.73 20.17 -2.48
N ALA A 41 -12.28 20.47 -1.25
CA ALA A 41 -10.93 20.10 -0.79
C ALA A 41 -10.75 18.58 -0.72
N ARG A 42 -11.77 17.84 -0.27
CA ARG A 42 -11.81 16.37 -0.29
C ARG A 42 -11.81 15.80 -1.71
N GLU A 43 -12.61 16.37 -2.60
CA GLU A 43 -12.66 16.01 -4.03
C GLU A 43 -11.27 16.15 -4.66
N LEU A 44 -10.55 17.24 -4.40
CA LEU A 44 -9.21 17.49 -4.93
C LEU A 44 -8.09 16.64 -4.28
N LEU A 45 -8.19 16.33 -2.99
CA LEU A 45 -7.28 15.42 -2.29
C LEU A 45 -7.40 13.98 -2.79
N THR A 46 -8.62 13.54 -3.08
CA THR A 46 -8.90 12.18 -3.62
C THR A 46 -8.37 12.05 -5.05
N ASP A 47 -8.43 13.13 -5.82
CA ASP A 47 -7.88 13.24 -7.17
C ASP A 47 -6.33 13.31 -7.19
N GLY A 48 -5.70 13.61 -6.04
CA GLY A 48 -4.26 13.81 -5.85
C GLY A 48 -3.50 12.64 -5.21
N LEU A 49 -4.17 11.69 -4.56
CA LEU A 49 -3.56 10.48 -3.98
C LEU A 49 -3.00 9.50 -5.04
N HIS A 50 -3.23 9.77 -6.33
CA HIS A 50 -2.71 9.01 -7.46
C HIS A 50 -1.29 9.43 -7.92
N THR A 51 -0.59 10.35 -7.22
CA THR A 51 0.71 10.87 -7.68
C THR A 51 1.74 11.18 -6.56
N VAL A 52 2.50 10.17 -6.11
CA VAL A 52 3.90 10.19 -5.56
C VAL A 52 4.26 11.07 -4.31
N GLY A 53 4.48 10.40 -3.15
CA GLY A 53 5.65 10.64 -2.27
C GLY A 53 5.54 11.52 -1.00
N THR A 54 5.69 10.88 0.17
CA THR A 54 6.06 11.36 1.54
C THR A 54 4.91 11.59 2.55
N PRO A 55 4.93 10.95 3.74
CA PRO A 55 3.78 10.90 4.65
C PRO A 55 3.80 12.05 5.67
N LEU A 56 2.92 13.04 5.49
CA LEU A 56 2.58 14.02 6.52
C LEU A 56 1.35 13.53 7.28
N HIS A 57 1.56 12.55 8.15
CA HIS A 57 0.86 12.33 9.42
C HIS A 57 1.67 11.23 10.07
N ALA A 58 2.29 11.50 11.23
CA ALA A 58 2.58 10.38 12.13
C ALA A 58 1.23 9.68 12.31
N PRO A 59 1.08 8.40 11.91
CA PRO A 59 -0.21 7.74 11.98
C PRO A 59 -0.72 7.97 13.38
N ALA A 60 -1.89 8.60 13.51
CA ALA A 60 -2.55 8.55 14.80
C ALA A 60 -2.63 7.06 15.10
N ALA A 61 -2.31 6.71 16.34
CA ALA A 61 -2.15 5.35 16.83
C ALA A 61 -3.44 4.49 16.68
N SER A 62 -4.40 4.84 15.83
CA SER A 62 -5.70 4.18 15.67
C SER A 62 -6.19 4.08 14.21
N ASP A 63 -5.39 4.46 13.21
CA ASP A 63 -5.91 4.64 11.83
C ASP A 63 -5.82 3.39 10.94
N ALA A 64 -5.21 2.31 11.42
CA ALA A 64 -4.94 1.13 10.61
C ALA A 64 -6.20 0.36 10.24
N GLU A 65 -7.05 0.04 11.22
CA GLU A 65 -8.31 -0.70 10.97
C GLU A 65 -9.23 0.06 10.01
N PRO A 66 -9.55 1.37 10.20
CA PRO A 66 -10.44 2.07 9.29
C PRO A 66 -9.88 2.16 7.86
N ALA A 67 -8.57 2.36 7.72
CA ALA A 67 -7.91 2.41 6.41
C ALA A 67 -7.95 1.06 5.69
N VAL A 68 -7.65 -0.02 6.41
CA VAL A 68 -7.69 -1.39 5.90
C VAL A 68 -9.12 -1.78 5.50
N SER A 69 -10.09 -1.53 6.37
CA SER A 69 -11.51 -1.82 6.12
C SER A 69 -12.06 -1.04 4.93
N ALA A 70 -11.73 0.26 4.80
CA ALA A 70 -12.12 1.06 3.65
C ALA A 70 -11.52 0.54 2.33
N LEU A 71 -10.24 0.17 2.35
CA LEU A 71 -9.56 -0.42 1.19
C LEU A 71 -10.17 -1.76 0.80
N LEU A 72 -10.40 -2.66 1.75
CA LEU A 72 -10.99 -3.98 1.51
C LEU A 72 -12.40 -3.85 0.93
N LEU A 73 -13.21 -2.92 1.43
CA LEU A 73 -14.55 -2.65 0.89
C LEU A 73 -14.49 -2.18 -0.57
N ALA A 74 -13.57 -1.26 -0.89
CA ALA A 74 -13.36 -0.77 -2.25
C ALA A 74 -12.88 -1.89 -3.19
N LYS A 75 -11.94 -2.72 -2.75
CA LYS A 75 -11.42 -3.85 -3.53
C LYS A 75 -12.44 -4.97 -3.71
N ALA A 76 -13.30 -5.22 -2.72
CA ALA A 76 -14.40 -6.18 -2.86
C ALA A 76 -15.42 -5.73 -3.92
N ALA A 77 -15.69 -4.42 -4.02
CA ALA A 77 -16.53 -3.88 -5.10
C ALA A 77 -15.88 -4.09 -6.48
N GLN A 78 -14.58 -3.75 -6.61
CA GLN A 78 -13.80 -3.95 -7.85
C GLN A 78 -13.72 -5.43 -8.25
N ALA A 79 -13.52 -6.35 -7.30
CA ALA A 79 -13.48 -7.78 -7.54
C ALA A 79 -14.82 -8.29 -8.09
N ARG A 80 -15.94 -7.86 -7.49
CA ARG A 80 -17.28 -8.23 -7.95
C ARG A 80 -17.56 -7.75 -9.37
N GLU A 81 -17.14 -6.54 -9.74
CA GLU A 81 -17.26 -6.02 -11.11
C GLU A 81 -16.50 -6.88 -12.13
N ARG A 82 -15.46 -7.59 -11.69
CA ARG A 82 -14.65 -8.50 -12.50
C ARG A 82 -15.05 -9.97 -12.38
N GLY A 83 -16.18 -10.28 -11.72
CA GLY A 83 -16.65 -11.65 -11.54
C GLY A 83 -15.81 -12.48 -10.58
N VAL A 84 -15.08 -11.84 -9.66
CA VAL A 84 -14.25 -12.49 -8.64
C VAL A 84 -14.96 -12.45 -7.30
N ARG A 85 -15.08 -13.59 -6.63
CA ARG A 85 -15.57 -13.68 -5.25
C ARG A 85 -14.48 -13.23 -4.30
N MET A 86 -14.71 -12.18 -3.53
CA MET A 86 -13.76 -11.70 -2.54
C MET A 86 -14.36 -11.78 -1.13
N GLU A 87 -13.67 -12.47 -0.24
CA GLU A 87 -13.94 -12.50 1.20
C GLU A 87 -12.82 -11.74 1.92
N HIS A 88 -13.12 -11.20 3.10
CA HIS A 88 -12.11 -10.53 3.90
C HIS A 88 -12.43 -10.55 5.40
N ARG A 89 -11.39 -10.43 6.20
CA ARG A 89 -11.43 -10.39 7.66
C ARG A 89 -10.43 -9.37 8.18
N VAL A 90 -10.86 -8.56 9.13
CA VAL A 90 -10.00 -7.56 9.80
C VAL A 90 -10.08 -7.76 11.30
N GLU A 91 -8.95 -8.08 11.90
CA GLU A 91 -8.75 -8.33 13.33
C GLU A 91 -7.56 -7.46 13.81
N ILE A 92 -7.70 -6.14 13.64
CA ILE A 92 -6.75 -5.13 14.11
C ILE A 92 -7.41 -4.36 15.24
N ASP A 93 -7.11 -4.74 16.47
CA ASP A 93 -7.69 -4.19 17.70
C ASP A 93 -6.76 -3.23 18.46
N ALA A 94 -5.55 -3.00 17.91
CA ALA A 94 -4.51 -2.21 18.54
C ALA A 94 -3.82 -1.22 17.59
N PRO A 95 -3.26 -0.14 18.14
CA PRO A 95 -2.34 0.75 17.43
C PRO A 95 -1.17 0.01 16.76
N THR A 96 -1.04 0.12 15.43
CA THR A 96 0.08 -0.50 14.72
C THR A 96 1.29 0.44 14.56
N GLY A 97 1.05 1.76 14.57
CA GLY A 97 2.06 2.77 14.24
C GLY A 97 2.45 2.82 12.76
N ILE A 98 1.68 2.16 11.89
CA ILE A 98 1.92 2.08 10.44
C ILE A 98 1.01 3.08 9.74
N SER A 99 1.55 3.82 8.75
CA SER A 99 0.79 4.85 8.06
C SER A 99 -0.31 4.24 7.17
N PRO A 100 -1.48 4.90 7.04
CA PRO A 100 -2.50 4.47 6.08
C PRO A 100 -1.98 4.32 4.64
N GLY A 101 -1.05 5.19 4.21
CA GLY A 101 -0.43 5.11 2.88
C GLY A 101 0.43 3.86 2.69
N ASP A 102 1.15 3.45 3.73
CA ASP A 102 1.92 2.19 3.69
C ASP A 102 0.99 0.98 3.67
N LEU A 103 -0.11 1.00 4.46
CA LEU A 103 -1.12 -0.07 4.44
C LEU A 103 -1.79 -0.20 3.08
N VAL A 104 -2.13 0.92 2.43
CA VAL A 104 -2.66 0.95 1.06
C VAL A 104 -1.63 0.42 0.07
N THR A 105 -0.35 0.76 0.24
CA THR A 105 0.71 0.24 -0.63
C THR A 105 0.90 -1.27 -0.46
N LEU A 106 0.93 -1.77 0.78
CA LEU A 106 1.11 -3.19 1.05
C LEU A 106 -0.12 -3.99 0.59
N LEU A 107 -1.27 -3.73 1.19
CA LEU A 107 -2.48 -4.53 0.96
C LEU A 107 -3.08 -4.26 -0.42
N GLY A 108 -3.09 -3.01 -0.89
CA GLY A 108 -3.70 -2.64 -2.17
C GLY A 108 -2.99 -3.30 -3.35
N ASN A 109 -1.65 -3.29 -3.37
CA ASN A 109 -0.89 -3.95 -4.43
C ASN A 109 -1.02 -5.48 -4.39
N LEU A 110 -1.12 -6.09 -3.20
CA LEU A 110 -1.38 -7.53 -3.09
C LEU A 110 -2.76 -7.89 -3.64
N LEU A 111 -3.80 -7.14 -3.25
CA LEU A 111 -5.17 -7.34 -3.73
C LEU A 111 -5.29 -7.13 -5.24
N ASP A 112 -4.66 -6.11 -5.81
CA ASP A 112 -4.65 -5.90 -7.26
C ASP A 112 -4.01 -7.06 -8.00
N ASN A 113 -2.89 -7.59 -7.49
CA ASN A 113 -2.25 -8.76 -8.08
C ASN A 113 -3.12 -10.01 -8.00
N ALA A 114 -3.75 -10.27 -6.85
CA ALA A 114 -4.65 -11.39 -6.62
C ALA A 114 -5.87 -11.32 -7.54
N ILE A 115 -6.59 -10.19 -7.57
CA ILE A 115 -7.76 -9.98 -8.44
C ILE A 115 -7.38 -10.15 -9.91
N ASP A 116 -6.25 -9.57 -10.34
CA ASP A 116 -5.79 -9.74 -11.71
C ASP A 116 -5.44 -11.19 -12.06
N ALA A 117 -4.87 -11.95 -11.12
CA ALA A 117 -4.47 -13.33 -11.34
C ALA A 117 -5.68 -14.23 -11.63
N VAL A 118 -6.82 -13.97 -10.99
CA VAL A 118 -8.03 -14.80 -11.09
C VAL A 118 -9.13 -14.22 -12.00
N ALA A 119 -9.02 -12.95 -12.41
CA ALA A 119 -9.98 -12.32 -13.32
C ALA A 119 -9.75 -12.66 -14.81
N GLY A 120 -8.71 -13.44 -15.14
CA GLY A 120 -8.40 -13.83 -16.52
C GLY A 120 -9.49 -14.73 -17.15
N PRO A 121 -9.67 -14.72 -18.48
CA PRO A 121 -10.66 -15.57 -19.16
C PRO A 121 -10.33 -17.07 -19.05
N ASP A 122 -9.05 -17.42 -18.91
CA ASP A 122 -8.55 -18.80 -18.85
C ASP A 122 -8.64 -19.41 -17.44
N VAL A 123 -9.10 -18.66 -16.44
CA VAL A 123 -9.26 -19.12 -15.06
C VAL A 123 -10.63 -19.79 -14.88
N PRO A 124 -10.71 -21.04 -14.40
CA PRO A 124 -11.99 -21.70 -14.11
C PRO A 124 -12.81 -20.94 -13.07
N ASP A 125 -14.14 -20.97 -13.19
CA ASP A 125 -15.03 -20.24 -12.25
C ASP A 125 -14.85 -20.66 -10.78
N GLY A 126 -14.47 -21.93 -10.54
CA GLY A 126 -14.16 -22.44 -9.21
C GLY A 126 -12.95 -21.76 -8.56
N ASP A 127 -12.04 -21.22 -9.37
CA ASP A 127 -10.76 -20.62 -8.95
C ASP A 127 -10.83 -19.08 -8.95
N ARG A 128 -11.99 -18.49 -9.28
CA ARG A 128 -12.23 -17.03 -9.28
C ARG A 128 -12.51 -16.48 -7.89
N TRP A 129 -11.53 -16.62 -6.99
CA TRP A 129 -11.67 -16.14 -5.63
C TRP A 129 -10.41 -15.48 -5.08
N VAL A 130 -10.63 -14.57 -4.14
CA VAL A 130 -9.62 -13.90 -3.33
C VAL A 130 -10.10 -13.91 -1.87
N ASP A 131 -9.21 -14.23 -0.96
CA ASP A 131 -9.41 -14.08 0.48
C ASP A 131 -8.33 -13.15 1.05
N ALA A 132 -8.73 -12.25 1.94
CA ALA A 132 -7.84 -11.24 2.48
C ALA A 132 -8.01 -11.12 3.99
N GLU A 133 -6.92 -11.30 4.72
CA GLU A 133 -6.88 -11.20 6.17
C GLU A 133 -5.91 -10.12 6.60
N ALA A 134 -6.33 -9.28 7.54
CA ALA A 134 -5.45 -8.35 8.23
C ALA A 134 -5.63 -8.54 9.73
N ARG A 135 -4.59 -8.99 10.42
CA ARG A 135 -4.66 -9.31 11.86
C ARG A 135 -3.40 -8.90 12.61
N VAL A 136 -3.54 -8.66 13.90
CA VAL A 136 -2.41 -8.51 14.82
C VAL A 136 -2.03 -9.87 15.40
N ASP A 137 -0.74 -10.22 15.36
CA ASP A 137 -0.15 -11.44 15.92
C ASP A 137 1.03 -11.07 16.82
N GLY A 138 0.77 -10.94 18.12
CA GLY A 138 1.75 -10.41 19.06
C GLY A 138 2.21 -9.00 18.65
N ASP A 139 3.51 -8.85 18.38
CA ASP A 139 4.12 -7.57 17.97
C ASP A 139 4.14 -7.38 16.44
N TRP A 140 3.37 -8.14 15.68
CA TRP A 140 3.36 -8.10 14.22
C TRP A 140 1.97 -7.80 13.67
N LEU A 141 1.89 -6.90 12.69
CA LEU A 141 0.75 -6.82 11.80
C LEU A 141 0.99 -7.80 10.65
N VAL A 142 0.06 -8.73 10.49
CA VAL A 142 0.04 -9.74 9.43
C VAL A 142 -1.02 -9.37 8.41
N LEU A 143 -0.59 -9.16 7.16
CA LEU A 143 -1.46 -8.95 6.02
C LEU A 143 -1.32 -10.14 5.08
N GLN A 144 -2.39 -10.90 4.90
CA GLN A 144 -2.42 -12.06 4.03
C GLN A 144 -3.42 -11.84 2.89
N VAL A 145 -3.01 -12.19 1.68
CA VAL A 145 -3.89 -12.25 0.51
C VAL A 145 -3.69 -13.60 -0.17
N ALA A 146 -4.76 -14.38 -0.22
CA ALA A 146 -4.83 -15.67 -0.90
C ALA A 146 -5.71 -15.56 -2.14
N ASP A 147 -5.33 -16.24 -3.22
CA ASP A 147 -6.12 -16.32 -4.44
C ASP A 147 -6.07 -17.73 -5.06
N GLY A 148 -7.12 -18.06 -5.81
CA GLY A 148 -7.21 -19.33 -6.55
C GLY A 148 -6.34 -19.37 -7.81
N GLY A 149 -5.54 -18.35 -8.05
CA GLY A 149 -4.73 -18.23 -9.26
C GLY A 149 -3.54 -19.19 -9.26
N PRO A 150 -3.00 -19.50 -10.45
CA PRO A 150 -1.87 -20.42 -10.60
C PRO A 150 -0.56 -19.90 -9.99
N GLY A 151 -0.52 -18.59 -9.70
CA GLY A 151 0.66 -17.91 -9.19
C GLY A 151 1.82 -17.86 -10.19
N PRO A 152 2.99 -17.37 -9.75
CA PRO A 152 4.17 -17.31 -10.59
C PRO A 152 4.80 -18.69 -10.79
N SER A 153 5.54 -18.85 -11.90
CA SER A 153 6.35 -20.04 -12.12
C SER A 153 7.47 -20.14 -11.08
N PRO A 154 8.00 -21.34 -10.76
CA PRO A 154 9.12 -21.48 -9.83
C PRO A 154 10.35 -20.64 -10.19
N ALA A 155 10.62 -20.45 -11.48
CA ALA A 155 11.73 -19.65 -11.97
C ALA A 155 11.53 -18.14 -11.77
N ASP A 156 10.28 -17.71 -11.58
CA ASP A 156 9.90 -16.32 -11.46
C ASP A 156 9.68 -15.87 -10.02
N ARG A 157 9.49 -16.81 -9.07
CA ARG A 157 9.16 -16.52 -7.66
C ARG A 157 10.03 -15.46 -6.99
N GLU A 158 11.33 -15.44 -7.26
CA GLU A 158 12.22 -14.41 -6.70
C GLU A 158 12.18 -13.10 -7.49
N ARG A 159 11.98 -13.21 -8.81
CA ARG A 159 11.99 -12.10 -9.77
C ARG A 159 10.71 -11.28 -9.73
N ILE A 160 9.60 -11.85 -9.22
CA ILE A 160 8.31 -11.16 -9.17
C ILE A 160 8.33 -9.85 -8.38
N PHE A 161 9.32 -9.70 -7.50
CA PHE A 161 9.52 -8.53 -6.67
C PHE A 161 10.54 -7.54 -7.28
N ASP A 162 11.14 -7.85 -8.42
CA ASP A 162 12.12 -6.99 -9.09
C ASP A 162 11.43 -5.83 -9.81
N LEU A 163 12.06 -4.66 -9.74
CA LEU A 163 11.48 -3.43 -10.28
C LEU A 163 11.24 -3.57 -11.79
N GLY A 164 9.98 -3.42 -12.20
CA GLY A 164 9.58 -3.48 -13.60
C GLY A 164 9.37 -4.88 -14.16
N TRP A 165 9.50 -5.93 -13.33
CA TRP A 165 9.18 -7.30 -13.73
C TRP A 165 7.67 -7.54 -13.73
N SER A 166 7.13 -8.04 -14.83
CA SER A 166 5.71 -8.44 -14.92
C SER A 166 5.52 -9.47 -16.01
N THR A 167 4.62 -10.42 -15.78
CA THR A 167 4.12 -11.37 -16.80
C THR A 167 3.00 -10.80 -17.65
N LYS A 168 2.47 -9.62 -17.30
CA LYS A 168 1.34 -8.97 -17.97
C LYS A 168 1.81 -8.06 -19.12
N PRO A 169 1.01 -7.92 -20.20
CA PRO A 169 1.27 -6.91 -21.23
C PRO A 169 1.23 -5.49 -20.61
N ALA A 170 2.03 -4.58 -21.16
CA ALA A 170 2.17 -3.23 -20.61
C ALA A 170 0.82 -2.47 -20.66
N GLY A 171 0.23 -2.23 -19.48
CA GLY A 171 -0.99 -1.44 -19.32
C GLY A 171 -0.73 0.02 -18.90
N PRO A 172 -1.80 0.84 -18.75
CA PRO A 172 -1.71 2.27 -18.43
C PRO A 172 -1.04 2.59 -17.09
N ALA A 173 -1.07 1.67 -16.13
CA ALA A 173 -0.57 1.86 -14.75
C ALA A 173 0.95 1.63 -14.57
N GLY A 174 1.69 1.36 -15.65
CA GLY A 174 3.12 1.08 -15.60
C GLY A 174 3.46 -0.37 -15.20
N ARG A 175 4.64 -0.83 -15.61
CA ARG A 175 5.09 -2.23 -15.50
C ARG A 175 5.44 -2.61 -14.06
N GLY A 176 4.95 -3.74 -13.55
CA GLY A 176 5.68 -4.54 -12.56
C GLY A 176 6.12 -3.86 -11.26
N MET A 177 5.47 -2.75 -10.89
CA MET A 177 5.88 -1.95 -9.73
C MET A 177 5.25 -2.46 -8.44
N GLY A 178 4.06 -3.08 -8.50
CA GLY A 178 3.27 -3.40 -7.31
C GLY A 178 4.01 -4.26 -6.28
N LEU A 179 4.47 -5.45 -6.65
CA LEU A 179 5.20 -6.33 -5.72
C LEU A 179 6.56 -5.77 -5.31
N ALA A 180 7.21 -4.99 -6.19
CA ALA A 180 8.45 -4.31 -5.84
C ALA A 180 8.22 -3.26 -4.74
N LEU A 181 7.11 -2.49 -4.82
CA LEU A 181 6.68 -1.56 -3.79
C LEU A 181 6.33 -2.28 -2.50
N VAL A 182 5.60 -3.40 -2.55
CA VAL A 182 5.31 -4.22 -1.37
C VAL A 182 6.61 -4.65 -0.66
N ARG A 183 7.57 -5.21 -1.40
CA ARG A 183 8.87 -5.64 -0.84
C ARG A 183 9.65 -4.46 -0.27
N GLN A 184 9.64 -3.31 -0.93
CA GLN A 184 10.33 -2.11 -0.47
C GLN A 184 9.70 -1.56 0.81
N THR A 185 8.38 -1.36 0.83
CA THR A 185 7.65 -0.82 1.98
C THR A 185 7.75 -1.77 3.18
N ALA A 186 7.58 -3.08 2.99
CA ALA A 186 7.73 -4.07 4.06
C ALA A 186 9.13 -3.99 4.69
N ARG A 187 10.18 -3.94 3.85
CA ARG A 187 11.57 -3.78 4.33
C ARG A 187 11.80 -2.45 5.07
N GLN A 188 11.25 -1.34 4.59
CA GLN A 188 11.35 -0.03 5.24
C GLN A 188 10.72 -0.03 6.63
N LEU A 189 9.62 -0.77 6.81
CA LEU A 189 8.96 -0.95 8.11
C LEU A 189 9.70 -1.96 9.02
N GLY A 190 10.71 -2.66 8.51
CA GLY A 190 11.45 -3.70 9.23
C GLY A 190 10.79 -5.08 9.18
N GLY A 191 9.86 -5.26 8.24
CA GLY A 191 9.14 -6.50 8.00
C GLY A 191 9.65 -7.33 6.83
N ARG A 192 8.85 -8.33 6.45
CA ARG A 192 9.12 -9.26 5.35
C ARG A 192 7.88 -9.54 4.52
N VAL A 193 8.09 -10.09 3.33
CA VAL A 193 7.05 -10.60 2.45
C VAL A 193 7.43 -12.03 2.05
N GLU A 194 6.45 -12.92 2.12
CA GLU A 194 6.57 -14.32 1.77
C GLU A 194 5.50 -14.70 0.75
N LEU A 195 5.83 -15.66 -0.09
CA LEU A 195 4.93 -16.25 -1.07
C LEU A 195 4.91 -17.76 -0.85
N VAL A 196 3.73 -18.30 -0.61
CA VAL A 196 3.45 -19.74 -0.57
C VAL A 196 2.48 -20.08 -1.67
N GLN A 197 2.69 -21.20 -2.36
CA GLN A 197 1.73 -21.72 -3.33
C GLN A 197 1.23 -23.08 -2.82
N ASP A 198 -0.04 -23.14 -2.44
CA ASP A 198 -0.73 -24.36 -2.02
C ASP A 198 -2.19 -24.31 -2.50
N SER A 199 -2.51 -25.10 -3.53
CA SER A 199 -3.81 -25.06 -4.26
C SER A 199 -4.26 -23.68 -4.79
N GLY A 200 -3.35 -22.70 -4.77
CA GLY A 200 -3.55 -21.29 -5.07
C GLY A 200 -2.27 -20.52 -4.73
N THR A 201 -2.38 -19.20 -4.60
CA THR A 201 -1.25 -18.30 -4.31
C THR A 201 -1.54 -17.54 -3.04
N VAL A 202 -0.60 -17.54 -2.08
CA VAL A 202 -0.74 -16.85 -0.80
C VAL A 202 0.45 -15.93 -0.59
N PHE A 203 0.19 -14.62 -0.58
CA PHE A 203 1.15 -13.63 -0.16
C PHE A 203 0.92 -13.26 1.31
N THR A 204 1.98 -13.30 2.11
CA THR A 204 1.94 -12.87 3.51
C THR A 204 2.96 -11.77 3.72
N VAL A 205 2.53 -10.63 4.25
CA VAL A 205 3.39 -9.54 4.70
C VAL A 205 3.30 -9.45 6.22
N GLU A 206 4.45 -9.47 6.87
CA GLU A 206 4.58 -9.33 8.32
C GLU A 206 5.43 -8.11 8.61
N VAL A 207 4.88 -7.14 9.32
CA VAL A 207 5.56 -5.89 9.69
C VAL A 207 5.44 -5.65 11.20
N PRO A 208 6.52 -5.24 11.88
CA PRO A 208 6.50 -5.08 13.33
C PRO A 208 5.64 -3.87 13.71
N ILE A 209 4.79 -4.06 14.73
CA ILE A 209 4.01 -3.02 15.35
C ILE A 209 4.92 -2.20 16.25
N ARG A 210 5.01 -0.90 15.98
CA ARG A 210 5.75 0.02 16.84
C ARG A 210 4.75 0.72 17.73
N SER A 211 4.37 0.06 18.82
CA SER A 211 3.56 0.70 19.85
C SER A 211 4.30 1.93 20.39
N THR A 212 3.71 3.11 20.21
CA THR A 212 4.24 4.37 20.73
C THR A 212 4.16 4.47 22.26
N ALA A 213 3.55 3.49 22.94
CA ALA A 213 3.35 3.50 24.39
C ALA A 213 4.66 3.44 25.21
N ALA A 214 5.78 3.01 24.63
CA ALA A 214 7.04 2.85 25.36
C ALA A 214 7.95 4.11 25.40
N LEU A 215 7.64 5.17 24.63
CA LEU A 215 8.52 6.34 24.53
C LEU A 215 8.22 7.47 25.54
N ASP A 216 7.15 7.34 26.34
CA ASP A 216 6.72 8.41 27.28
C ASP A 216 7.17 8.20 28.75
N VAL A 217 7.78 7.05 29.08
CA VAL A 217 8.19 6.74 30.47
C VAL A 217 9.58 7.32 30.82
N GLY A 218 10.31 7.88 29.86
CA GLY A 218 11.71 8.29 30.05
C GLY A 218 11.97 9.78 30.33
N ARG A 219 10.96 10.66 30.31
CA ARG A 219 11.19 12.12 30.27
C ARG A 219 10.70 12.93 31.47
N SER A 220 10.17 12.27 32.51
CA SER A 220 9.65 12.91 33.73
C SER A 220 10.54 12.78 34.97
N ALA A 221 11.79 12.31 34.83
CA ALA A 221 12.76 12.24 35.93
C ALA A 221 14.04 13.05 35.63
N SER A 222 13.94 14.37 35.66
CA SER A 222 15.05 15.23 36.07
C SER A 222 14.50 16.24 37.06
N GLY A 223 14.66 15.90 38.34
CA GLY A 223 14.17 16.65 39.47
C GLY A 223 14.71 18.08 39.48
N SER A 224 13.79 18.97 39.84
CA SER A 224 14.05 20.13 40.67
C SER A 224 14.88 19.73 41.89
N ASP A 225 16.11 20.22 41.95
CA ASP A 225 16.88 20.45 43.18
C ASP A 225 17.99 21.47 42.83
N ASP A 226 17.72 22.75 43.08
CA ASP A 226 18.56 23.57 43.97
C ASP A 226 17.96 25.00 44.09
N ASP A 227 17.28 25.22 45.21
CA ASP A 227 17.11 26.53 45.85
C ASP A 227 18.25 26.67 46.88
N ALA A 228 19.15 27.65 46.71
CA ALA A 228 19.81 28.42 47.80
C ALA A 228 20.82 29.45 47.23
#